data_AF-A0A0L1KD91-F1
#
_entry.id   AF-A0A0L1KD91-F1
#
_cell.length_a   1.000
_cell.length_b   1.000
_cell.length_c   1.000
_cell.angle_alpha   90.00
_cell.angle_beta   90.00
_cell.angle_gamma   90.00
#
_symmetry.space_group_name_H-M   'P 1'
#
loop_
_entity.id
_entity.type
_entity.pdbx_description
1 polymer ?
#
loop_
_entity_poly.entity_id
_entity_poly.type
_entity_poly.pdbx_seq_one_letter_code
_entity_poly.pdbx_strand_id
1 'polypeptide(L)'
;MNSPDRSPGWDKRAVNRIAKEQYGGLREMFAAHGWSIDGRVISQIAPTKVVGTYRSIEAFDLAHANGRDKNFILDPLAVLREPEPKVLLTSYFGFTPWDWPCLTFTDETRRDTIVAETRPGFLAVIYGSTSRQTPESQRGKLMGIYQCSHRTGPTDQFLSPAGLQRKRAVEPKATSWSNAIEAIRAWSIPPDIAPFVADFAPTTYDPDAGTAISRYGRWLAPDEARKILDLELVPEPTFWGSEVVQRALAPSREALKPSRPGPVSQSGYFVAEAEGPKHLYILRLVGNADHFLGRRAGGRSIIKVGSDSRCRAHNSALPKGAFGWEVLKSTLIEGREPFAPSHAAKFGEQQMIRHLVADEGSLGGEFFLASDKAIEDAWALGVRSAEEWKP
;
A
#
# COMPACT_ATOMS: atom_id res chain seq x y z
N MET A 1 -24.32 -3.87 30.81
CA MET A 1 -23.19 -3.00 31.17
C MET A 1 -23.70 -1.56 31.13
N ASN A 2 -23.62 -0.84 32.25
CA ASN A 2 -24.06 0.56 32.31
C ASN A 2 -23.23 1.38 31.31
N SER A 3 -23.89 2.10 30.39
CA SER A 3 -23.22 3.09 29.57
C SER A 3 -22.50 4.07 30.50
N PRO A 4 -21.17 4.25 30.38
CA PRO A 4 -20.45 5.19 31.24
C PRO A 4 -21.05 6.58 31.06
N ASP A 5 -21.17 7.33 32.16
CA ASP A 5 -21.67 8.71 32.16
C ASP A 5 -20.81 9.56 31.20
N ARG A 6 -21.36 9.85 30.01
CA ARG A 6 -20.73 10.61 28.92
C ARG A 6 -20.88 12.12 29.14
N SER A 7 -20.63 12.58 30.35
CA SER A 7 -20.65 14.00 30.68
C SER A 7 -19.55 14.77 29.90
N PRO A 8 -19.78 16.06 29.55
CA PRO A 8 -18.81 16.86 28.80
C PRO A 8 -17.37 16.73 29.34
N GLY A 9 -16.42 16.49 28.44
CA GLY A 9 -15.02 16.24 28.80
C GLY A 9 -14.69 14.79 29.19
N TRP A 10 -15.61 13.83 28.98
CA TRP A 10 -15.33 12.40 29.14
C TRP A 10 -14.12 11.95 28.31
N ASP A 11 -14.05 12.31 27.02
CA ASP A 11 -12.95 11.92 26.12
C ASP A 11 -11.57 12.24 26.71
N LYS A 12 -11.39 13.48 27.15
CA LYS A 12 -10.14 13.95 27.73
C LYS A 12 -9.84 13.24 29.05
N ARG A 13 -10.86 12.95 29.86
CA ARG A 13 -10.70 12.20 31.12
C ARG A 13 -10.29 10.75 30.84
N ALA A 14 -10.92 10.07 29.89
CA ALA A 14 -10.59 8.71 29.51
C ALA A 14 -9.14 8.59 29.01
N VAL A 15 -8.73 9.47 28.09
CA VAL A 15 -7.36 9.49 27.55
C VAL A 15 -6.32 9.74 28.66
N ASN A 16 -6.54 10.75 29.51
CA ASN A 16 -5.59 11.04 30.60
C ASN A 16 -5.54 9.94 31.65
N ARG A 17 -6.67 9.31 31.96
CA ARG A 17 -6.75 8.19 32.90
C ARG A 17 -5.89 7.03 32.40
N ILE A 18 -6.13 6.55 31.17
CA ILE A 18 -5.37 5.42 30.60
C ILE A 18 -3.89 5.77 30.46
N ALA A 19 -3.57 6.99 30.00
CA ALA A 19 -2.19 7.45 29.90
C ALA A 19 -1.47 7.37 31.26
N LYS A 20 -2.11 7.83 32.34
CA LYS A 20 -1.54 7.77 33.69
C LYS A 20 -1.45 6.34 34.21
N GLU A 21 -2.52 5.57 34.13
CA GLU A 21 -2.64 4.23 34.71
C GLU A 21 -1.77 3.18 34.01
N GLN A 22 -1.62 3.28 32.68
CA GLN A 22 -0.99 2.21 31.88
C GLN A 22 0.32 2.62 31.21
N TYR A 23 0.64 3.92 31.16
CA TYR A 23 1.86 4.42 30.53
C TYR A 23 2.73 5.26 31.48
N GLY A 24 2.20 5.74 32.61
CA GLY A 24 2.90 6.68 33.49
C GLY A 24 2.71 8.15 33.09
N GLY A 25 1.98 8.44 32.01
CA GLY A 25 1.72 9.79 31.52
C GLY A 25 1.44 9.86 30.02
N LEU A 26 1.05 11.04 29.56
CA LEU A 26 0.78 11.29 28.13
C LEU A 26 2.04 11.20 27.26
N ARG A 27 3.22 11.57 27.79
CA ARG A 27 4.48 11.54 27.03
C ARG A 27 4.89 10.10 26.73
N GLU A 28 4.83 9.25 27.74
CA GLU A 28 5.14 7.83 27.69
C GLU A 28 4.13 7.09 26.80
N MET A 29 2.85 7.49 26.85
CA MET A 29 1.82 7.00 25.94
C MET A 29 2.15 7.35 24.49
N PHE A 30 2.53 8.59 24.19
CA PHE A 30 2.92 9.00 22.84
C PHE A 30 4.14 8.22 22.34
N ALA A 31 5.16 8.06 23.18
CA ALA A 31 6.34 7.29 22.85
C ALA A 31 6.01 5.82 22.55
N ALA A 32 5.15 5.20 23.36
CA ALA A 32 4.72 3.82 23.17
C ALA A 32 3.92 3.60 21.87
N HIS A 33 3.20 4.62 21.40
CA HIS A 33 2.45 4.58 20.15
C HIS A 33 3.24 5.09 18.93
N GLY A 34 4.46 5.61 19.13
CA GLY A 34 5.24 6.27 18.09
C GLY A 34 4.61 7.56 17.56
N TRP A 35 3.73 8.20 18.33
CA TRP A 35 3.07 9.44 17.92
C TRP A 35 3.99 10.65 18.03
N SER A 36 4.10 11.41 16.94
CA SER A 36 4.75 12.72 16.94
C SER A 36 3.85 13.78 17.61
N ILE A 37 4.48 14.75 18.26
CA ILE A 37 3.83 15.91 18.87
C ILE A 37 3.66 17.08 17.90
N ASP A 38 4.39 17.08 16.78
CA ASP A 38 4.30 18.08 15.70
C ASP A 38 4.34 19.55 16.20
N GLY A 39 5.12 19.81 17.26
CA GLY A 39 5.25 21.13 17.91
C GLY A 39 4.04 21.59 18.72
N ARG A 40 3.01 20.75 18.90
CA ARG A 40 1.76 21.07 19.61
C ARG A 40 1.76 20.56 21.04
N VAL A 41 0.89 21.13 21.88
CA VAL A 41 0.74 20.71 23.28
C VAL A 41 0.10 19.31 23.34
N ILE A 42 0.82 18.34 23.92
CA ILE A 42 0.42 16.92 23.97
C ILE A 42 -1.02 16.72 24.48
N SER A 43 -1.42 17.43 25.53
CA SER A 43 -2.76 17.31 26.13
C SER A 43 -3.89 17.80 25.23
N GLN A 44 -3.60 18.61 24.21
CA GLN A 44 -4.57 19.09 23.22
C GLN A 44 -4.69 18.13 22.04
N ILE A 45 -3.58 17.49 21.63
CA ILE A 45 -3.55 16.60 20.46
C ILE A 45 -3.78 15.13 20.79
N ALA A 46 -3.69 14.74 22.07
CA ALA A 46 -3.84 13.34 22.49
C ALA A 46 -5.18 12.72 22.04
N PRO A 47 -6.35 13.36 22.23
CA PRO A 47 -7.61 12.80 21.73
C PRO A 47 -7.60 12.60 20.20
N THR A 48 -7.02 13.53 19.45
CA THR A 48 -6.90 13.42 17.98
C THR A 48 -6.03 12.25 17.55
N LYS A 49 -4.87 12.04 18.20
CA LYS A 49 -3.98 10.89 17.89
C LYS A 49 -4.61 9.56 18.29
N VAL A 50 -5.34 9.53 19.41
CA VAL A 50 -6.13 8.37 19.84
C VAL A 50 -7.20 8.04 18.82
N VAL A 51 -8.03 9.00 18.42
CA VAL A 51 -9.04 8.79 17.36
C VAL A 51 -8.39 8.40 16.04
N GLY A 52 -7.24 8.95 15.69
CA GLY A 52 -6.50 8.55 14.48
C GLY A 52 -6.12 7.07 14.48
N THR A 53 -5.67 6.53 15.62
CA THR A 53 -5.14 5.16 15.73
C THR A 53 -6.22 4.13 16.05
N TYR A 54 -7.11 4.45 17.00
CA TYR A 54 -8.13 3.57 17.52
C TYR A 54 -9.50 3.79 16.87
N ARG A 55 -9.63 4.83 16.04
CA ARG A 55 -10.86 5.27 15.36
C ARG A 55 -11.94 5.87 16.28
N SER A 56 -11.91 5.60 17.58
CA SER A 56 -12.69 6.30 18.58
C SER A 56 -12.04 6.25 19.97
N ILE A 57 -12.50 7.09 20.90
CA ILE A 57 -12.04 7.04 22.30
C ILE A 57 -12.60 5.80 23.00
N GLU A 58 -13.78 5.33 22.63
CA GLU A 58 -14.36 4.10 23.16
C GLU A 58 -13.56 2.86 22.74
N ALA A 59 -13.12 2.79 21.49
CA ALA A 59 -12.26 1.72 21.02
C ALA A 59 -10.88 1.77 21.71
N PHE A 60 -10.39 2.97 22.02
CA PHE A 60 -9.18 3.14 22.84
C PHE A 60 -9.39 2.61 24.25
N ASP A 61 -10.46 2.98 24.93
CA ASP A 61 -10.77 2.47 26.27
C ASP A 61 -10.93 0.96 26.29
N LEU A 62 -11.69 0.41 25.33
CA LEU A 62 -11.91 -1.03 25.20
C LEU A 62 -10.61 -1.80 24.90
N ALA A 63 -9.75 -1.28 24.03
CA ALA A 63 -8.45 -1.89 23.72
C ALA A 63 -7.52 -1.95 24.94
N HIS A 64 -7.69 -1.05 25.91
CA HIS A 64 -6.90 -0.98 27.15
C HIS A 64 -7.58 -1.61 28.36
N ALA A 65 -8.80 -2.16 28.22
CA ALA A 65 -9.57 -2.70 29.34
C ALA A 65 -8.84 -3.79 30.12
N ASN A 66 -7.96 -4.54 29.45
CA ASN A 66 -7.19 -5.65 30.04
C ASN A 66 -5.70 -5.32 30.24
N GLY A 67 -5.35 -4.02 30.20
CA GLY A 67 -3.99 -3.55 30.28
C GLY A 67 -3.26 -3.50 28.94
N ARG A 68 -2.20 -2.69 28.91
CA ARG A 68 -1.40 -2.40 27.72
C ARG A 68 -0.84 -3.64 27.01
N ASP A 69 -0.36 -4.63 27.76
CA ASP A 69 0.27 -5.83 27.17
C ASP A 69 -0.72 -6.76 26.46
N LYS A 70 -2.02 -6.51 26.66
CA LYS A 70 -3.15 -7.22 26.02
C LYS A 70 -3.89 -6.34 25.01
N ASN A 71 -3.32 -5.20 24.63
CA ASN A 71 -3.88 -4.32 23.62
C ASN A 71 -3.52 -4.85 22.22
N PHE A 72 -4.53 -5.36 21.52
CA PHE A 72 -4.35 -5.99 20.21
C PHE A 72 -4.06 -5.00 19.09
N ILE A 73 -4.40 -3.72 19.26
CA ILE A 73 -4.05 -2.67 18.29
C ILE A 73 -2.54 -2.42 18.31
N LEU A 74 -1.96 -2.36 19.51
CA LEU A 74 -0.53 -2.16 19.68
C LEU A 74 0.28 -3.41 19.35
N ASP A 75 -0.11 -4.55 19.93
CA ASP A 75 0.57 -5.81 19.74
C ASP A 75 -0.38 -6.88 19.16
N PRO A 76 -0.40 -7.03 17.82
CA PRO A 76 -1.16 -8.10 17.15
C PRO A 76 -0.83 -9.49 17.67
N LEU A 77 0.40 -9.74 18.14
CA LEU A 77 0.79 -11.05 18.68
C LEU A 77 0.08 -11.35 20.00
N ALA A 78 -0.43 -10.35 20.73
CA ALA A 78 -1.21 -10.57 21.93
C ALA A 78 -2.50 -11.37 21.64
N VAL A 79 -3.07 -11.25 20.43
CA VAL A 79 -4.23 -12.06 20.00
C VAL A 79 -3.88 -13.54 20.02
N LEU A 80 -2.71 -13.90 19.48
CA LEU A 80 -2.26 -15.28 19.29
C LEU A 80 -1.75 -15.93 20.58
N ARG A 81 -1.42 -15.11 21.58
CA ARG A 81 -1.01 -15.55 22.93
C ARG A 81 -2.17 -15.80 23.87
N GLU A 82 -3.40 -15.42 23.51
CA GLU A 82 -4.58 -15.78 24.29
C GLU A 82 -4.74 -17.32 24.34
N PRO A 83 -5.29 -17.87 25.43
CA PRO A 83 -5.61 -19.30 25.51
C PRO A 83 -6.52 -19.75 24.36
N GLU A 84 -7.53 -18.92 24.05
CA GLU A 84 -8.47 -19.09 22.95
C GLU A 84 -8.38 -17.89 21.98
N PRO A 85 -7.44 -17.90 21.02
CA PRO A 85 -7.30 -16.84 20.04
C PRO A 85 -8.54 -16.74 19.16
N LYS A 86 -9.19 -15.57 19.15
CA LYS A 86 -10.28 -15.28 18.22
C LYS A 86 -9.72 -14.68 16.94
N VAL A 87 -9.40 -15.54 15.97
CA VAL A 87 -8.97 -15.15 14.63
C VAL A 87 -10.02 -15.57 13.61
N LEU A 88 -10.51 -14.63 12.82
CA LEU A 88 -11.54 -14.90 11.82
C LEU A 88 -10.91 -15.46 10.54
N LEU A 89 -11.45 -16.53 9.99
CA LEU A 89 -11.16 -17.02 8.64
C LEU A 89 -12.32 -16.61 7.72
N THR A 90 -12.00 -15.97 6.59
CA THR A 90 -12.99 -15.64 5.54
C THR A 90 -12.35 -15.69 4.15
N SER A 91 -13.17 -15.63 3.09
CA SER A 91 -12.71 -15.73 1.70
C SER A 91 -13.14 -14.59 0.80
N TYR A 92 -12.19 -14.13 -0.02
CA TYR A 92 -12.35 -13.07 -1.01
C TYR A 92 -11.99 -13.53 -2.42
N PHE A 93 -12.36 -12.74 -3.42
CA PHE A 93 -11.94 -12.92 -4.82
C PHE A 93 -10.55 -12.31 -5.13
N GLY A 94 -9.93 -11.69 -4.13
CA GLY A 94 -8.59 -11.12 -4.23
C GLY A 94 -8.24 -10.39 -2.95
N PHE A 95 -6.96 -10.11 -2.76
CA PHE A 95 -6.46 -9.41 -1.58
C PHE A 95 -5.65 -8.18 -2.00
N THR A 96 -6.27 -7.01 -1.89
CA THR A 96 -5.67 -5.71 -2.24
C THR A 96 -5.95 -4.74 -1.10
N PRO A 97 -5.16 -4.77 -0.01
CA PRO A 97 -5.40 -3.97 1.17
C PRO A 97 -5.47 -2.47 0.90
N TRP A 98 -4.72 -1.99 -0.09
CA TRP A 98 -4.78 -0.61 -0.53
C TRP A 98 -6.19 -0.23 -0.99
N ASP A 99 -6.83 -1.03 -1.85
CA ASP A 99 -8.15 -0.69 -2.41
C ASP A 99 -9.32 -1.16 -1.56
N TRP A 100 -9.09 -2.19 -0.74
CA TRP A 100 -10.14 -2.88 0.03
C TRP A 100 -9.73 -3.14 1.48
N PRO A 101 -9.47 -2.10 2.28
CA PRO A 101 -8.98 -2.23 3.66
C PRO A 101 -10.11 -2.51 4.66
N CYS A 102 -10.95 -3.51 4.40
CA CYS A 102 -12.02 -3.86 5.33
C CYS A 102 -12.49 -5.32 5.19
N LEU A 103 -13.09 -5.81 6.28
CA LEU A 103 -13.94 -6.99 6.26
C LEU A 103 -15.34 -6.58 5.82
N THR A 104 -15.90 -7.27 4.84
CA THR A 104 -17.21 -6.90 4.26
C THR A 104 -18.26 -7.98 4.48
N PHE A 105 -19.48 -7.55 4.76
CA PHE A 105 -20.61 -8.39 5.11
C PHE A 105 -21.86 -7.89 4.37
N THR A 106 -22.67 -8.83 3.88
CA THR A 106 -24.03 -8.51 3.43
C THR A 106 -24.97 -8.34 4.62
N ASP A 107 -24.81 -9.18 5.65
CA ASP A 107 -25.62 -9.16 6.85
C ASP A 107 -24.97 -8.29 7.94
N GLU A 108 -25.66 -7.22 8.31
CA GLU A 108 -25.22 -6.30 9.37
C GLU A 108 -25.15 -7.00 10.74
N THR A 109 -26.09 -7.91 11.03
CA THR A 109 -26.13 -8.64 12.30
C THR A 109 -24.84 -9.42 12.52
N ARG A 110 -24.32 -10.04 11.44
CA ARG A 110 -23.08 -10.81 11.53
C ARG A 110 -21.87 -9.93 11.82
N ARG A 111 -21.78 -8.75 11.20
CA ARG A 111 -20.76 -7.74 11.51
C ARG A 111 -20.79 -7.42 13.00
N ASP A 112 -21.99 -7.18 13.55
CA ASP A 112 -22.16 -6.76 14.94
C ASP A 112 -21.85 -7.89 15.92
N THR A 113 -22.18 -9.15 15.59
CA THR A 113 -21.74 -10.32 16.36
C THR A 113 -20.21 -10.39 16.44
N ILE A 114 -19.50 -10.21 15.32
CA ILE A 114 -18.03 -10.23 15.31
C ILE A 114 -17.47 -9.12 16.20
N VAL A 115 -18.01 -7.90 16.13
CA VAL A 115 -17.59 -6.79 17.00
C VAL A 115 -17.83 -7.12 18.47
N ALA A 116 -18.99 -7.68 18.81
CA ALA A 116 -19.35 -8.05 20.18
C ALA A 116 -18.49 -9.19 20.75
N GLU A 117 -18.04 -10.12 19.90
CA GLU A 117 -17.24 -11.28 20.31
C GLU A 117 -15.73 -11.00 20.37
N THR A 118 -15.26 -9.88 19.81
CA THR A 118 -13.83 -9.57 19.67
C THR A 118 -13.41 -8.32 20.44
N ARG A 119 -12.13 -7.99 20.36
CA ARG A 119 -11.57 -6.72 20.84
C ARG A 119 -11.02 -5.92 19.65
N PRO A 120 -10.95 -4.58 19.73
CA PRO A 120 -10.27 -3.78 18.71
C PRO A 120 -8.84 -4.29 18.50
N GLY A 121 -8.45 -4.52 17.25
CA GLY A 121 -7.16 -5.10 16.87
C GLY A 121 -7.18 -6.62 16.61
N PHE A 122 -8.36 -7.26 16.60
CA PHE A 122 -8.47 -8.68 16.25
C PHE A 122 -7.95 -8.97 14.84
N LEU A 123 -7.59 -10.23 14.59
CA LEU A 123 -7.02 -10.67 13.33
C LEU A 123 -8.06 -11.38 12.46
N ALA A 124 -7.96 -11.19 11.14
CA ALA A 124 -8.69 -11.94 10.15
C ALA A 124 -7.75 -12.47 9.06
N VAL A 125 -7.78 -13.77 8.82
CA VAL A 125 -7.07 -14.46 7.75
C VAL A 125 -7.98 -14.54 6.53
N ILE A 126 -7.47 -14.10 5.39
CA ILE A 126 -8.18 -14.05 4.13
C ILE A 126 -7.60 -15.10 3.19
N TYR A 127 -8.44 -16.00 2.67
CA TYR A 127 -8.05 -16.94 1.62
C TYR A 127 -8.80 -16.67 0.31
N GLY A 128 -8.23 -17.11 -0.81
CA GLY A 128 -8.85 -16.95 -2.11
C GLY A 128 -10.00 -17.94 -2.29
N SER A 129 -11.19 -17.43 -2.63
CA SER A 129 -12.32 -18.27 -3.06
C SER A 129 -11.92 -19.20 -4.20
N THR A 130 -12.51 -20.39 -4.29
CA THR A 130 -12.30 -21.35 -5.39
C THR A 130 -12.99 -20.95 -6.70
N SER A 131 -13.75 -19.84 -6.71
CA SER A 131 -14.49 -19.37 -7.87
C SER A 131 -13.60 -18.75 -8.97
N ARG A 132 -14.14 -18.63 -10.19
CA ARG A 132 -13.41 -18.10 -11.35
C ARG A 132 -13.00 -16.63 -11.21
N GLN A 133 -13.73 -15.84 -10.40
CA GLN A 133 -13.40 -14.45 -10.11
C GLN A 133 -12.07 -14.30 -9.37
N THR A 134 -11.65 -15.32 -8.63
CA THR A 134 -10.33 -15.34 -7.97
C THR A 134 -9.25 -15.71 -8.98
N PRO A 135 -8.10 -15.01 -9.01
CA PRO A 135 -6.93 -15.42 -9.77
C PRO A 135 -6.55 -16.87 -9.49
N GLU A 136 -6.21 -17.64 -10.52
CA GLU A 136 -5.92 -19.07 -10.38
C GLU A 136 -4.81 -19.36 -9.37
N SER A 137 -3.77 -18.51 -9.35
CA SER A 137 -2.66 -18.60 -8.40
C SER A 137 -3.05 -18.38 -6.92
N GLN A 138 -4.25 -17.87 -6.65
CA GLN A 138 -4.75 -17.55 -5.30
C GLN A 138 -5.91 -18.46 -4.84
N ARG A 139 -6.52 -19.24 -5.74
CA ARG A 139 -7.68 -20.07 -5.41
C ARG A 139 -7.34 -21.10 -4.34
N GLY A 140 -8.09 -21.09 -3.24
CA GLY A 140 -7.90 -22.00 -2.12
C GLY A 140 -6.62 -21.75 -1.32
N LYS A 141 -5.87 -20.68 -1.60
CA LYS A 141 -4.65 -20.32 -0.86
C LYS A 141 -4.89 -19.16 0.08
N LEU A 142 -4.13 -19.09 1.17
CA LEU A 142 -4.10 -17.90 1.99
C LEU A 142 -3.53 -16.73 1.18
N MET A 143 -4.16 -15.56 1.26
CA MET A 143 -3.73 -14.36 0.55
C MET A 143 -3.13 -13.32 1.49
N GLY A 144 -3.61 -13.26 2.73
CA GLY A 144 -3.12 -12.30 3.69
C GLY A 144 -3.92 -12.23 4.98
N ILE A 145 -3.56 -11.26 5.81
CA ILE A 145 -4.08 -11.06 7.15
C ILE A 145 -4.45 -9.58 7.32
N TYR A 146 -5.61 -9.32 7.90
CA TYR A 146 -6.00 -8.02 8.40
C TYR A 146 -5.91 -7.96 9.92
N GLN A 147 -5.46 -6.82 10.42
CA GLN A 147 -5.74 -6.39 11.78
C GLN A 147 -6.88 -5.39 11.73
N CYS A 148 -7.99 -5.74 12.38
CA CYS A 148 -9.25 -5.03 12.27
C CYS A 148 -9.51 -4.16 13.50
N SER A 149 -9.99 -2.96 13.27
CA SER A 149 -10.55 -2.12 14.34
C SER A 149 -11.98 -2.58 14.69
N HIS A 150 -12.65 -1.81 15.54
CA HIS A 150 -14.11 -1.93 15.76
C HIS A 150 -14.89 -0.80 15.09
N ARG A 151 -14.27 -0.01 14.21
CA ARG A 151 -15.00 0.97 13.40
C ARG A 151 -15.79 0.25 12.31
N THR A 152 -17.10 0.44 12.36
CA THR A 152 -18.07 -0.11 11.41
C THR A 152 -18.69 0.98 10.55
N GLY A 153 -19.26 0.58 9.42
CA GLY A 153 -20.00 1.47 8.54
C GLY A 153 -20.30 0.85 7.19
N PRO A 154 -20.89 1.62 6.27
CA PRO A 154 -21.04 1.22 4.87
C PRO A 154 -19.68 0.91 4.25
N THR A 155 -19.56 -0.21 3.53
CA THR A 155 -18.33 -0.65 2.87
C THR A 155 -17.69 0.45 2.03
N ASP A 156 -18.50 1.21 1.30
CA ASP A 156 -18.05 2.24 0.37
C ASP A 156 -17.25 3.36 1.05
N GLN A 157 -17.44 3.58 2.36
CA GLN A 157 -16.67 4.56 3.13
C GLN A 157 -15.22 4.13 3.36
N PHE A 158 -14.93 2.83 3.24
CA PHE A 158 -13.61 2.27 3.51
C PHE A 158 -12.83 1.96 2.23
N LEU A 159 -13.49 1.89 1.07
CA LEU A 159 -12.85 1.55 -0.19
C LEU A 159 -12.14 2.74 -0.84
N SER A 160 -11.06 2.47 -1.58
CA SER A 160 -10.49 3.45 -2.51
C SER A 160 -11.43 3.65 -3.71
N PRO A 161 -11.21 4.68 -4.56
CA PRO A 161 -11.95 4.82 -5.82
C PRO A 161 -11.87 3.56 -6.72
N ALA A 162 -10.70 2.92 -6.79
CA ALA A 162 -10.52 1.68 -7.55
C ALA A 162 -11.23 0.48 -6.87
N GLY A 163 -11.21 0.44 -5.54
CA GLY A 163 -11.97 -0.54 -4.75
C GLY A 163 -13.48 -0.44 -4.98
N LEU A 164 -14.02 0.79 -5.01
CA LEU A 164 -15.43 1.06 -5.32
C LEU A 164 -15.79 0.61 -6.74
N GLN A 165 -14.93 0.90 -7.72
CA GLN A 165 -15.14 0.45 -9.10
C GLN A 165 -15.15 -1.07 -9.17
N ARG A 166 -14.21 -1.74 -8.51
CA ARG A 166 -14.15 -3.20 -8.45
C ARG A 166 -15.38 -3.78 -7.77
N LYS A 167 -15.82 -3.20 -6.64
CA LYS A 167 -17.03 -3.62 -5.94
C LYS A 167 -18.21 -3.61 -6.93
N ARG A 168 -18.45 -2.49 -7.60
CA ARG A 168 -19.54 -2.36 -8.59
C ARG A 168 -19.46 -3.37 -9.73
N ALA A 169 -18.25 -3.77 -10.13
CA ALA A 169 -18.05 -4.74 -11.20
C ALA A 169 -18.30 -6.20 -10.78
N VAL A 170 -18.02 -6.55 -9.51
CA VAL A 170 -18.11 -7.93 -9.00
C VAL A 170 -19.30 -8.18 -8.07
N GLU A 171 -19.96 -7.12 -7.62
CA GLU A 171 -21.05 -7.18 -6.67
C GLU A 171 -22.29 -7.84 -7.32
N PRO A 172 -22.75 -8.98 -6.77
CA PRO A 172 -23.83 -9.74 -7.39
C PRO A 172 -25.19 -9.03 -7.28
N LYS A 173 -25.40 -8.20 -6.26
CA LYS A 173 -26.62 -7.41 -6.01
C LYS A 173 -26.25 -6.16 -5.24
N ALA A 174 -26.89 -5.02 -5.50
CA ALA A 174 -26.61 -3.71 -4.89
C ALA A 174 -26.64 -3.62 -3.35
N THR A 175 -27.11 -4.66 -2.66
CA THR A 175 -27.11 -4.76 -1.19
C THR A 175 -26.02 -5.68 -0.65
N SER A 176 -25.23 -6.33 -1.52
CA SER A 176 -24.24 -7.31 -1.12
C SER A 176 -22.99 -6.61 -0.62
N TRP A 177 -22.39 -7.14 0.45
CA TRP A 177 -21.16 -6.57 1.01
C TRP A 177 -21.31 -5.08 1.32
N SER A 178 -22.48 -4.67 1.81
CA SER A 178 -22.82 -3.27 2.10
C SER A 178 -22.29 -2.81 3.45
N ASN A 179 -22.01 -3.73 4.37
CA ASN A 179 -21.55 -3.46 5.73
C ASN A 179 -20.09 -3.85 5.90
N ALA A 180 -19.32 -3.09 6.67
CA ALA A 180 -17.90 -3.35 6.83
C ALA A 180 -17.36 -3.09 8.25
N ILE A 181 -16.22 -3.74 8.53
CA ILE A 181 -15.32 -3.47 9.66
C ILE A 181 -13.98 -3.03 9.08
N GLU A 182 -13.48 -1.87 9.50
CA GLU A 182 -12.24 -1.30 8.99
C GLU A 182 -11.00 -2.11 9.40
N ALA A 183 -10.12 -2.39 8.43
CA ALA A 183 -8.78 -2.90 8.66
C ALA A 183 -7.76 -1.75 8.80
N ILE A 184 -7.03 -1.75 9.92
CA ILE A 184 -6.05 -0.70 10.24
C ILE A 184 -4.62 -1.05 9.82
N ARG A 185 -4.31 -2.36 9.72
CA ARG A 185 -3.07 -2.89 9.15
C ARG A 185 -3.38 -4.14 8.34
N ALA A 186 -2.50 -4.43 7.38
CA ALA A 186 -2.62 -5.60 6.53
C ALA A 186 -1.23 -6.20 6.23
N TRP A 187 -1.22 -7.50 5.97
CA TRP A 187 -0.05 -8.21 5.48
C TRP A 187 -0.47 -9.19 4.39
N SER A 188 0.27 -9.23 3.28
CA SER A 188 0.07 -10.19 2.21
C SER A 188 1.00 -11.40 2.38
N ILE A 189 0.60 -12.54 1.81
CA ILE A 189 1.43 -13.73 1.66
C ILE A 189 1.74 -13.87 0.17
N PRO A 190 3.02 -13.92 -0.24
CA PRO A 190 3.38 -14.11 -1.65
C PRO A 190 2.76 -15.40 -2.23
N PRO A 191 2.17 -15.36 -3.45
CA PRO A 191 1.41 -16.49 -4.00
C PRO A 191 2.21 -17.80 -4.19
N ASP A 192 3.53 -17.69 -4.33
CA ASP A 192 4.48 -18.78 -4.50
C ASP A 192 4.73 -19.57 -3.22
N ILE A 193 4.63 -18.92 -2.06
CA ILE A 193 4.80 -19.57 -0.74
C ILE A 193 3.48 -19.71 0.03
N ALA A 194 2.39 -19.15 -0.49
CA ALA A 194 1.08 -19.19 0.14
C ALA A 194 0.56 -20.63 0.31
N PRO A 195 0.31 -21.10 1.55
CA PRO A 195 -0.23 -22.44 1.78
C PRO A 195 -1.70 -22.51 1.35
N PHE A 196 -2.17 -23.72 1.04
CA PHE A 196 -3.58 -23.97 0.86
C PHE A 196 -4.32 -23.82 2.20
N VAL A 197 -5.54 -23.27 2.16
CA VAL A 197 -6.38 -23.10 3.34
C VAL A 197 -6.74 -24.44 3.98
N ALA A 198 -6.85 -25.51 3.18
CA ALA A 198 -7.11 -26.86 3.67
C ALA A 198 -5.96 -27.42 4.53
N ASP A 199 -4.71 -27.10 4.19
CA ASP A 199 -3.53 -27.52 4.96
C ASP A 199 -3.33 -26.64 6.20
N PHE A 200 -3.61 -25.34 6.04
CA PHE A 200 -3.47 -24.36 7.11
C PHE A 200 -4.52 -24.56 8.20
N ALA A 201 -5.80 -24.69 7.83
CA ALA A 201 -6.94 -24.77 8.73
C ALA A 201 -7.82 -26.01 8.49
N PRO A 202 -7.28 -27.25 8.61
CA PRO A 202 -8.01 -28.48 8.27
C PRO A 202 -9.23 -28.78 9.17
N THR A 203 -9.30 -28.19 10.37
CA THR A 203 -10.42 -28.31 11.30
C THR A 203 -11.50 -27.25 11.04
N THR A 204 -11.09 -26.02 10.76
CA THR A 204 -12.05 -24.92 10.52
C THR A 204 -12.58 -24.88 9.10
N TYR A 205 -11.71 -25.17 8.12
CA TYR A 205 -12.02 -25.14 6.70
C TYR A 205 -12.70 -26.45 6.29
N ASP A 206 -13.88 -26.30 5.72
CA ASP A 206 -14.62 -27.36 5.06
C ASP A 206 -14.84 -26.91 3.59
N PRO A 207 -14.33 -27.65 2.59
CA PRO A 207 -14.48 -27.32 1.18
C PRO A 207 -15.95 -27.12 0.76
N ASP A 208 -16.87 -27.89 1.35
CA ASP A 208 -18.30 -27.82 1.04
C ASP A 208 -18.96 -26.62 1.73
N ALA A 209 -18.31 -26.04 2.73
CA ALA A 209 -18.76 -24.86 3.45
C ALA A 209 -18.17 -23.53 2.93
N GLY A 210 -17.47 -23.51 1.78
CA GLY A 210 -16.78 -22.33 1.26
C GLY A 210 -17.67 -21.07 1.17
N THR A 211 -18.92 -21.23 0.72
CA THR A 211 -19.90 -20.12 0.67
C THR A 211 -20.30 -19.63 2.07
N ALA A 212 -20.45 -20.54 3.02
CA ALA A 212 -20.77 -20.20 4.41
C ALA A 212 -19.60 -19.46 5.07
N ILE A 213 -18.36 -19.90 4.83
CA ILE A 213 -17.15 -19.22 5.31
C ILE A 213 -17.01 -17.83 4.68
N SER A 214 -17.28 -17.67 3.38
CA SER A 214 -17.26 -16.33 2.75
C SER A 214 -18.31 -15.38 3.35
N ARG A 215 -19.53 -15.88 3.57
CA ARG A 215 -20.65 -15.06 4.03
C ARG A 215 -20.59 -14.71 5.51
N TYR A 216 -20.20 -15.68 6.34
CA TYR A 216 -20.26 -15.54 7.79
C TYR A 216 -18.87 -15.46 8.43
N GLY A 217 -17.84 -15.97 7.77
CA GLY A 217 -16.56 -16.24 8.41
C GLY A 217 -16.67 -17.31 9.50
N ARG A 218 -15.53 -17.91 9.86
CA ARG A 218 -15.43 -18.88 10.97
C ARG A 218 -14.26 -18.54 11.86
N TRP A 219 -14.38 -18.84 13.15
CA TRP A 219 -13.23 -18.72 14.06
C TRP A 219 -12.28 -19.88 13.80
N LEU A 220 -10.99 -19.58 13.63
CA LEU A 220 -9.96 -20.62 13.58
C LEU A 220 -9.90 -21.37 14.90
N ALA A 221 -9.60 -22.67 14.84
CA ALA A 221 -9.25 -23.42 16.04
C ALA A 221 -7.97 -22.83 16.66
N PRO A 222 -7.77 -22.89 17.99
CA PRO A 222 -6.63 -22.26 18.66
C PRO A 222 -5.27 -22.62 18.07
N ASP A 223 -5.06 -23.88 17.69
CA ASP A 223 -3.80 -24.34 17.11
C ASP A 223 -3.61 -23.87 15.66
N GLU A 224 -4.70 -23.75 14.90
CA GLU A 224 -4.67 -23.19 13.54
C GLU A 224 -4.39 -21.69 13.55
N ALA A 225 -4.97 -20.95 14.49
CA ALA A 225 -4.66 -19.53 14.68
C ALA A 225 -3.17 -19.32 14.98
N ARG A 226 -2.54 -20.22 15.75
CA ARG A 226 -1.11 -20.13 16.08
C ARG A 226 -0.18 -20.42 14.91
N LYS A 227 -0.61 -21.19 13.90
CA LYS A 227 0.14 -21.40 12.65
C LYS A 227 0.43 -20.10 11.89
N ILE A 228 -0.31 -19.02 12.17
CA ILE A 228 0.00 -17.67 11.63
C ILE A 228 1.45 -17.29 11.92
N LEU A 229 1.99 -17.70 13.07
CA LEU A 229 3.36 -17.38 13.49
C LEU A 229 4.45 -18.00 12.60
N ASP A 230 4.07 -18.99 11.80
CA ASP A 230 4.98 -19.74 10.94
C ASP A 230 4.88 -19.30 9.47
N LEU A 231 4.02 -18.32 9.17
CA LEU A 231 3.91 -17.72 7.84
C LEU A 231 5.02 -16.69 7.61
N GLU A 232 5.30 -16.43 6.33
CA GLU A 232 6.08 -15.28 5.88
C GLU A 232 5.14 -14.22 5.30
N LEU A 233 5.29 -13.00 5.78
CA LEU A 233 4.36 -11.91 5.56
C LEU A 233 5.07 -10.69 5.00
N VAL A 234 4.40 -10.01 4.07
CA VAL A 234 4.81 -8.69 3.56
C VAL A 234 3.82 -7.66 4.09
N PRO A 235 4.26 -6.65 4.87
CA PRO A 235 3.38 -5.56 5.29
C PRO A 235 2.81 -4.81 4.09
N GLU A 236 1.51 -4.49 4.13
CA GLU A 236 0.78 -3.83 3.05
C GLU A 236 0.14 -2.52 3.51
N PRO A 237 0.27 -1.41 2.75
CA PRO A 237 -0.44 -0.19 3.07
C PRO A 237 -1.95 -0.38 2.86
N THR A 238 -2.74 0.30 3.68
CA THR A 238 -4.19 0.39 3.54
C THR A 238 -4.58 1.82 3.21
N PHE A 239 -5.67 2.04 2.46
CA PHE A 239 -6.08 3.38 2.02
C PHE A 239 -6.16 4.42 3.14
N TRP A 240 -6.65 3.98 4.31
CA TRP A 240 -6.87 4.83 5.49
C TRP A 240 -5.86 4.60 6.62
N GLY A 241 -4.99 3.61 6.50
CA GLY A 241 -4.08 3.22 7.58
C GLY A 241 -2.79 4.02 7.60
N SER A 242 -1.91 3.61 8.52
CA SER A 242 -0.58 4.21 8.63
C SER A 242 0.30 3.79 7.47
N GLU A 243 1.19 4.69 7.07
CA GLU A 243 2.18 4.43 6.04
C GLU A 243 3.05 3.24 6.43
N VAL A 244 3.18 2.28 5.50
CA VAL A 244 4.06 1.13 5.67
C VAL A 244 5.45 1.53 5.18
N VAL A 245 6.35 1.77 6.13
CA VAL A 245 7.73 2.21 5.86
C VAL A 245 8.54 1.15 5.10
N GLN A 246 8.21 -0.13 5.25
CA GLN A 246 8.96 -1.24 4.63
C GLN A 246 8.02 -2.38 4.20
N ARG A 247 8.04 -2.71 2.89
CA ARG A 247 7.35 -3.88 2.29
C ARG A 247 8.34 -5.00 2.02
N ALA A 248 9.00 -5.48 3.07
CA ALA A 248 9.92 -6.61 2.98
C ALA A 248 9.23 -7.88 3.48
N LEU A 249 9.53 -9.02 2.84
CA LEU A 249 9.13 -10.33 3.33
C LEU A 249 9.83 -10.59 4.66
N ALA A 250 9.05 -10.95 5.68
CA ALA A 250 9.57 -11.26 7.00
C ALA A 250 8.74 -12.36 7.67
N PRO A 251 9.32 -13.17 8.57
CA PRO A 251 8.56 -14.11 9.39
C PRO A 251 7.46 -13.38 10.17
N SER A 252 6.27 -13.98 10.31
CA SER A 252 5.12 -13.36 10.99
C SER A 252 5.44 -12.86 12.40
N ARG A 253 6.27 -13.58 13.15
CA ARG A 253 6.72 -13.19 14.50
C ARG A 253 7.42 -11.84 14.53
N GLU A 254 8.01 -11.42 13.41
CA GLU A 254 8.63 -10.12 13.24
C GLU A 254 7.69 -9.13 12.53
N ALA A 255 7.04 -9.55 11.45
CA ALA A 255 6.15 -8.71 10.66
C ALA A 255 4.94 -8.17 11.46
N LEU A 256 4.43 -8.94 12.42
CA LEU A 256 3.30 -8.58 13.26
C LEU A 256 3.69 -7.71 14.47
N LYS A 257 4.99 -7.47 14.74
CA LYS A 257 5.40 -6.63 15.88
C LYS A 257 4.84 -5.20 15.74
N PRO A 258 4.64 -4.48 16.87
CA PRO A 258 4.33 -3.05 16.84
C PRO A 258 5.38 -2.30 16.01
N SER A 259 4.94 -1.38 15.15
CA SER A 259 5.86 -0.50 14.42
C SER A 259 6.71 0.29 15.42
N ARG A 260 8.04 0.23 15.32
CA ARG A 260 8.94 0.99 16.21
C ARG A 260 8.75 2.51 16.00
N PRO A 261 8.95 3.34 17.04
CA PRO A 261 8.83 4.79 16.92
C PRO A 261 9.90 5.40 16.00
N GLY A 262 9.48 6.27 15.07
CA GLY A 262 10.28 7.34 14.47
C GLY A 262 11.29 6.95 13.38
N PRO A 263 11.61 7.88 12.45
CA PRO A 263 12.29 7.57 11.20
C PRO A 263 13.78 7.43 11.46
N VAL A 264 14.26 6.20 11.57
CA VAL A 264 15.62 5.92 11.16
C VAL A 264 15.51 5.43 9.72
N SER A 265 15.73 6.32 8.75
CA SER A 265 15.91 5.93 7.35
C SER A 265 17.04 4.90 7.31
N GLN A 266 16.67 3.63 7.23
CA GLN A 266 17.59 2.53 6.94
C GLN A 266 17.50 2.10 5.46
N SER A 267 16.69 2.80 4.65
CA SER A 267 16.66 2.66 3.20
C SER A 267 16.07 3.89 2.51
N GLY A 268 16.32 4.00 1.20
CA GLY A 268 16.01 5.17 0.36
C GLY A 268 14.51 5.52 0.28
N TYR A 269 14.25 6.81 0.23
CA TYR A 269 12.93 7.41 0.05
C TYR A 269 12.43 7.18 -1.38
N PHE A 270 11.21 6.68 -1.56
CA PHE A 270 10.54 6.63 -2.87
C PHE A 270 9.37 7.60 -2.87
N VAL A 271 9.53 8.72 -3.58
CA VAL A 271 8.44 9.63 -3.90
C VAL A 271 7.67 9.00 -5.08
N ALA A 272 6.35 8.91 -5.02
CA ALA A 272 5.56 8.84 -6.25
C ALA A 272 5.81 10.15 -7.01
N GLU A 273 6.35 10.05 -8.23
CA GLU A 273 6.68 11.22 -9.04
C GLU A 273 5.42 12.09 -9.20
N ALA A 274 5.54 13.39 -8.92
CA ALA A 274 4.40 14.31 -8.97
C ALA A 274 3.71 14.20 -10.34
N GLU A 275 2.46 13.75 -10.36
CA GLU A 275 1.63 13.73 -11.56
C GLU A 275 1.24 15.16 -11.93
N GLY A 276 2.16 15.83 -12.63
CA GLY A 276 1.95 17.13 -13.25
C GLY A 276 2.04 17.05 -14.77
N PRO A 277 1.62 18.09 -15.50
CA PRO A 277 1.86 18.22 -16.93
C PRO A 277 3.36 18.06 -17.26
N LYS A 278 3.67 17.33 -18.34
CA LYS A 278 5.05 16.94 -18.69
C LYS A 278 5.42 17.34 -20.11
N HIS A 279 6.71 17.63 -20.35
CA HIS A 279 7.25 17.96 -21.68
C HIS A 279 8.20 16.87 -22.17
N LEU A 280 8.11 16.49 -23.44
CA LEU A 280 9.09 15.59 -24.04
C LEU A 280 10.42 16.31 -24.29
N TYR A 281 11.52 15.55 -24.26
CA TYR A 281 12.84 16.02 -24.67
C TYR A 281 13.72 14.91 -25.24
N ILE A 282 14.75 15.35 -25.99
CA ILE A 282 15.92 14.55 -26.36
C ILE A 282 17.16 15.30 -25.90
N LEU A 283 18.02 14.66 -25.12
CA LEU A 283 19.37 15.15 -24.81
C LEU A 283 20.38 14.52 -25.75
N ARG A 284 21.43 15.27 -26.07
CA ARG A 284 22.61 14.79 -26.78
C ARG A 284 23.83 14.92 -25.89
N LEU A 285 24.69 13.91 -25.88
CA LEU A 285 26.01 14.00 -25.29
C LEU A 285 26.94 14.74 -26.25
N VAL A 286 27.44 15.90 -25.83
CA VAL A 286 28.51 16.66 -26.47
C VAL A 286 29.85 16.10 -26.02
N GLY A 287 30.78 15.99 -26.97
CA GLY A 287 32.12 15.42 -26.77
C GLY A 287 32.43 14.36 -27.82
N ASN A 288 33.59 13.72 -27.71
CA ASN A 288 33.98 12.65 -28.64
C ASN A 288 33.28 11.32 -28.25
N ALA A 289 32.22 10.97 -28.97
CA ALA A 289 31.43 9.75 -28.71
C ALA A 289 32.28 8.46 -28.80
N ASP A 290 33.27 8.40 -29.69
CA ASP A 290 34.17 7.24 -29.78
C ASP A 290 34.96 7.04 -28.48
N HIS A 291 35.46 8.13 -27.92
CA HIS A 291 36.17 8.10 -26.63
C HIS A 291 35.24 7.73 -25.48
N PHE A 292 34.00 8.22 -25.48
CA PHE A 292 33.03 7.92 -24.42
C PHE A 292 32.63 6.44 -24.40
N LEU A 293 32.46 5.82 -25.58
CA LEU A 293 32.07 4.42 -25.71
C LEU A 293 33.25 3.44 -25.62
N GLY A 294 34.49 3.92 -25.77
CA GLY A 294 35.67 3.07 -25.94
C GLY A 294 35.67 2.28 -27.26
N ARG A 295 34.82 2.66 -28.22
CA ARG A 295 34.67 2.05 -29.55
C ARG A 295 34.12 3.08 -30.53
N ARG A 296 34.29 2.84 -31.83
CA ARG A 296 33.78 3.74 -32.87
C ARG A 296 32.24 3.88 -32.80
N ALA A 297 31.77 5.11 -32.66
CA ALA A 297 30.36 5.51 -32.73
C ALA A 297 29.86 5.56 -34.19
N GLY A 298 30.78 5.76 -35.14
CA GLY A 298 30.48 5.78 -36.58
C GLY A 298 29.69 7.02 -37.00
N GLY A 299 30.01 8.18 -36.42
CA GLY A 299 29.31 9.44 -36.70
C GLY A 299 27.92 9.56 -36.08
N ARG A 300 27.48 8.57 -35.30
CA ARG A 300 26.21 8.60 -34.55
C ARG A 300 26.36 9.35 -33.23
N SER A 301 25.24 9.87 -32.75
CA SER A 301 25.14 10.62 -31.50
C SER A 301 24.66 9.73 -30.36
N ILE A 302 25.19 9.96 -29.16
CA ILE A 302 24.66 9.36 -27.93
C ILE A 302 23.53 10.27 -27.43
N ILE A 303 22.33 9.70 -27.33
CA ILE A 303 21.13 10.43 -26.93
C ILE A 303 20.41 9.78 -25.75
N LYS A 304 19.61 10.57 -25.06
CA LYS A 304 18.62 10.14 -24.07
C LYS A 304 17.29 10.83 -24.36
N VAL A 305 16.20 10.08 -24.30
CA VAL A 305 14.84 10.61 -24.45
C VAL A 305 14.12 10.60 -23.10
N GLY A 306 13.14 11.49 -22.90
CA GLY A 306 12.38 11.53 -21.65
C GLY A 306 11.23 12.53 -21.64
N SER A 307 10.49 12.60 -20.51
CA SER A 307 9.29 13.44 -20.31
C SER A 307 9.41 14.52 -19.20
N ASP A 308 10.58 14.68 -18.59
CA ASP A 308 10.91 15.72 -17.61
C ASP A 308 12.39 16.14 -17.73
N SER A 309 12.66 17.39 -18.11
CA SER A 309 14.00 17.82 -18.52
C SER A 309 15.00 17.79 -17.36
N ARG A 310 15.86 16.76 -17.36
CA ARG A 310 16.90 16.52 -16.35
C ARG A 310 18.31 16.84 -16.82
N CYS A 311 18.45 17.67 -17.85
CA CYS A 311 19.76 18.02 -18.44
C CYS A 311 20.75 18.56 -17.40
N ARG A 312 20.32 19.47 -16.52
CA ARG A 312 21.18 19.99 -15.43
C ARG A 312 21.57 18.90 -14.44
N ALA A 313 20.67 17.99 -14.11
CA ALA A 313 20.95 16.89 -13.19
C ALA A 313 21.98 15.93 -13.79
N HIS A 314 21.84 15.57 -15.07
CA HIS A 314 22.83 14.75 -15.78
C HIS A 314 24.21 15.43 -15.85
N ASN A 315 24.27 16.73 -16.11
CA ASN A 315 25.53 17.48 -16.10
C ASN A 315 26.15 17.62 -14.71
N SER A 316 25.33 17.63 -13.65
CA SER A 316 25.84 17.71 -12.27
C SER A 316 26.55 16.43 -11.82
N ALA A 317 26.30 15.31 -12.50
CA ALA A 317 26.97 14.04 -12.28
C ALA A 317 28.29 13.89 -13.06
N LEU A 318 28.60 14.82 -13.97
CA LEU A 318 29.84 14.82 -14.75
C LEU A 318 30.85 15.81 -14.17
N PRO A 319 32.16 15.46 -14.11
CA PRO A 319 33.19 16.46 -13.85
C PRO A 319 33.20 17.49 -14.98
N LYS A 320 33.57 18.73 -14.67
CA LYS A 320 33.77 19.77 -15.70
C LYS A 320 34.91 19.34 -16.62
N GLY A 321 34.58 18.91 -17.84
CA GLY A 321 35.54 18.32 -18.77
C GLY A 321 35.04 18.31 -20.21
N ALA A 322 35.54 17.36 -21.01
CA ALA A 322 35.27 17.28 -22.45
C ALA A 322 33.88 16.74 -22.82
N PHE A 323 33.07 16.35 -21.83
CA PHE A 323 31.75 15.78 -22.03
C PHE A 323 30.68 16.57 -21.28
N GLY A 324 29.51 16.70 -21.90
CA GLY A 324 28.35 17.33 -21.30
C GLY A 324 27.07 16.97 -22.05
N TRP A 325 25.93 17.08 -21.38
CA TRP A 325 24.61 16.92 -21.99
C TRP A 325 24.06 18.27 -22.42
N GLU A 326 23.45 18.31 -23.60
CA GLU A 326 22.67 19.46 -24.05
C GLU A 326 21.27 19.03 -24.46
N VAL A 327 20.31 19.96 -24.41
CA VAL A 327 18.96 19.71 -24.90
C VAL A 327 18.99 19.84 -26.42
N LEU A 328 18.83 18.73 -27.13
CA LEU A 328 18.75 18.71 -28.59
C LEU A 328 17.34 19.08 -29.05
N LYS A 329 16.31 18.54 -28.40
CA LYS A 329 14.90 18.83 -28.67
C LYS A 329 14.10 18.88 -27.37
N SER A 330 13.09 19.73 -27.31
CA SER A 330 12.11 19.72 -26.23
C SER A 330 10.82 20.42 -26.65
N THR A 331 9.66 19.88 -26.28
CA THR A 331 8.38 20.53 -26.57
C THR A 331 8.24 21.86 -25.84
N LEU A 332 8.95 22.04 -24.71
CA LEU A 332 9.04 23.33 -24.01
C LEU A 332 9.81 24.37 -24.84
N ILE A 333 10.95 24.00 -25.43
CA ILE A 333 11.76 24.91 -26.26
C ILE A 333 11.06 25.22 -27.58
N GLU A 334 10.27 24.28 -28.10
CA GLU A 334 9.40 24.48 -29.27
C GLU A 334 8.14 25.33 -28.96
N GLY A 335 7.92 25.76 -27.71
CA GLY A 335 6.77 26.58 -27.32
C GLY A 335 5.43 25.84 -27.33
N ARG A 336 5.43 24.51 -27.21
CA ARG A 336 4.20 23.71 -27.10
C ARG A 336 3.72 23.63 -25.66
N GLU A 337 2.41 23.47 -25.48
CA GLU A 337 1.82 23.19 -24.17
C GLU A 337 2.31 21.84 -23.60
N PRO A 338 2.45 21.71 -22.27
CA PRO A 338 2.79 20.44 -21.65
C PRO A 338 1.65 19.43 -21.82
N PHE A 339 2.00 18.15 -21.92
CA PHE A 339 1.00 17.09 -22.03
C PHE A 339 0.37 16.80 -20.67
N ALA A 340 -0.96 16.90 -20.60
CA ALA A 340 -1.77 16.56 -19.43
C ALA A 340 -2.87 15.56 -19.84
N PRO A 341 -3.00 14.40 -19.17
CA PRO A 341 -2.21 13.93 -18.02
C PRO A 341 -0.79 13.49 -18.40
N SER A 342 0.10 13.31 -17.40
CA SER A 342 1.50 12.89 -17.57
C SER A 342 1.67 11.58 -18.37
N HIS A 343 0.61 10.76 -18.44
CA HIS A 343 0.54 9.54 -19.23
C HIS A 343 0.72 9.78 -20.73
N ALA A 344 0.24 10.91 -21.27
CA ALA A 344 0.42 11.25 -22.67
C ALA A 344 1.92 11.47 -23.00
N ALA A 345 2.65 12.22 -22.17
CA ALA A 345 4.10 12.38 -22.31
C ALA A 345 4.83 11.06 -22.13
N LYS A 346 4.45 10.24 -21.13
CA LYS A 346 5.07 8.93 -20.91
C LYS A 346 4.84 7.98 -22.09
N PHE A 347 3.66 8.04 -22.72
CA PHE A 347 3.35 7.27 -23.92
C PHE A 347 4.20 7.72 -25.11
N GLY A 348 4.34 9.03 -25.34
CA GLY A 348 5.24 9.58 -26.35
C GLY A 348 6.70 9.16 -26.13
N GLU A 349 7.19 9.24 -24.89
CA GLU A 349 8.53 8.77 -24.50
C GLU A 349 8.73 7.28 -24.82
N GLN A 350 7.75 6.44 -24.49
CA GLN A 350 7.80 5.01 -24.82
C GLN A 350 7.84 4.74 -26.33
N GLN A 351 7.13 5.54 -27.15
CA GLN A 351 7.22 5.37 -28.61
C GLN A 351 8.60 5.77 -29.15
N MET A 352 9.21 6.84 -28.62
CA MET A 352 10.60 7.19 -28.96
C MET A 352 11.55 6.05 -28.64
N ILE A 353 11.45 5.49 -27.42
CA ILE A 353 12.29 4.37 -26.98
C ILE A 353 12.09 3.15 -27.88
N ARG A 354 10.84 2.78 -28.19
CA ARG A 354 10.56 1.62 -29.06
C ARG A 354 11.16 1.77 -30.45
N HIS A 355 11.06 2.95 -31.04
CA HIS A 355 11.68 3.24 -32.33
C HIS A 355 13.20 3.13 -32.26
N LEU A 356 13.83 3.73 -31.24
CA LEU A 356 15.28 3.71 -31.05
C LEU A 356 15.83 2.32 -30.67
N VAL A 357 15.04 1.45 -30.02
CA VAL A 357 15.44 0.06 -29.75
C VAL A 357 15.34 -0.81 -31.00
N ALA A 358 14.33 -0.58 -31.84
CA ALA A 358 14.12 -1.37 -33.05
C ALA A 358 15.19 -1.08 -34.11
N ASP A 359 15.54 0.20 -34.29
CA ASP A 359 16.35 0.66 -35.41
C ASP A 359 17.78 1.09 -35.01
N GLU A 360 18.07 1.27 -33.70
CA GLU A 360 19.36 1.77 -33.20
C GLU A 360 19.90 0.96 -32.00
N GLY A 361 21.16 1.24 -31.62
CA GLY A 361 21.84 0.51 -30.55
C GLY A 361 21.55 1.05 -29.16
N SER A 362 20.80 0.31 -28.34
CA SER A 362 20.67 0.62 -26.91
C SER A 362 22.02 0.51 -26.18
N LEU A 363 22.30 1.49 -25.32
CA LEU A 363 23.50 1.59 -24.49
C LEU A 363 23.17 1.37 -23.00
N GLY A 364 22.12 0.61 -22.69
CA GLY A 364 21.72 0.30 -21.31
C GLY A 364 20.31 0.78 -20.96
N GLY A 365 19.36 0.62 -21.88
CA GLY A 365 17.94 0.90 -21.64
C GLY A 365 17.54 2.34 -21.93
N GLU A 366 18.13 3.31 -21.23
CA GLU A 366 17.73 4.73 -21.33
C GLU A 366 18.56 5.59 -22.30
N PHE A 367 19.67 5.04 -22.79
CA PHE A 367 20.61 5.72 -23.68
C PHE A 367 20.70 4.98 -25.01
N PHE A 368 20.86 5.72 -26.11
CA PHE A 368 20.87 5.18 -27.46
C PHE A 368 22.00 5.79 -28.28
N LEU A 369 22.62 4.98 -29.14
CA LEU A 369 23.53 5.44 -30.17
C LEU A 369 22.75 5.53 -31.48
N ALA A 370 22.40 6.75 -31.92
CA ALA A 370 21.46 6.97 -33.01
C ALA A 370 22.00 7.89 -34.12
N SER A 371 21.58 7.65 -35.34
CA SER A 371 21.77 8.56 -36.48
C SER A 371 20.86 9.79 -36.38
N ASP A 372 21.24 10.90 -37.00
CA ASP A 372 20.42 12.13 -37.01
C ASP A 372 19.01 11.87 -37.56
N LYS A 373 18.89 10.99 -38.56
CA LYS A 373 17.59 10.58 -39.11
C LYS A 373 16.73 9.86 -38.06
N ALA A 374 17.28 8.88 -37.37
CA ALA A 374 16.55 8.15 -36.33
C ALA A 374 16.15 9.05 -35.15
N ILE A 375 16.95 10.06 -34.84
CA ILE A 375 16.63 11.06 -33.81
C ILE A 375 15.41 11.90 -34.22
N GLU A 376 15.38 12.37 -35.47
CA GLU A 376 14.24 13.14 -36.00
C GLU A 376 12.97 12.27 -36.09
N ASP A 377 13.09 11.04 -36.60
CA ASP A 377 11.98 10.10 -36.75
C ASP A 377 11.41 9.72 -35.36
N ALA A 378 12.28 9.46 -34.38
CA ALA A 378 11.89 9.24 -32.99
C ALA A 378 11.12 10.45 -32.43
N TRP A 379 11.67 11.66 -32.59
CA TRP A 379 11.04 12.88 -32.07
C TRP A 379 9.64 13.10 -32.63
N ALA A 380 9.51 13.03 -33.96
CA ALA A 380 8.23 13.21 -34.63
C ALA A 380 7.20 12.16 -34.19
N LEU A 381 7.64 10.91 -34.03
CA LEU A 381 6.78 9.84 -33.51
C LEU A 381 6.35 10.10 -32.07
N GLY A 382 7.29 10.43 -31.18
CA GLY A 382 7.00 10.67 -29.77
C GLY A 382 6.02 11.81 -29.53
N VAL A 383 6.21 12.93 -30.23
CA VAL A 383 5.31 14.09 -30.14
C VAL A 383 3.91 13.74 -30.65
N ARG A 384 3.79 13.20 -31.87
CA ARG A 384 2.50 12.80 -32.45
C ARG A 384 1.77 11.79 -31.57
N SER A 385 2.46 10.77 -31.06
CA SER A 385 1.85 9.76 -30.21
C SER A 385 1.40 10.31 -28.86
N ALA A 386 2.09 11.32 -28.31
CA ALA A 386 1.63 12.02 -27.11
C ALA A 386 0.39 12.89 -27.38
N GLU A 387 0.31 13.53 -28.56
CA GLU A 387 -0.85 14.33 -28.98
C GLU A 387 -2.10 13.48 -29.27
N GLU A 388 -1.91 12.31 -29.87
CA GLU A 388 -2.98 11.36 -30.22
C GLU A 388 -3.39 10.45 -29.06
N TRP A 389 -2.72 10.54 -27.91
CA TRP A 389 -2.95 9.66 -26.77
C TRP A 389 -4.38 9.82 -26.23
N LYS A 390 -5.08 8.68 -26.10
CA LYS A 390 -6.41 8.59 -25.49
C LYS A 390 -6.33 7.66 -24.26
N PRO A 391 -6.99 8.01 -23.15
CA PRO A 391 -6.95 7.22 -21.92
C PRO A 391 -7.57 5.83 -22.04
#